data_AF-A0A7K2JA34-F1
#
_entry.id   AF-A0A7K2JA34-F1
#
_cell.length_a   1.000
_cell.length_b   1.000
_cell.length_c   1.000
_cell.angle_alpha   90.00
_cell.angle_beta   90.00
_cell.angle_gamma   90.00
#
_symmetry.space_group_name_H-M   'P 1'
#
loop_
_entity.id
_entity.type
_entity.pdbx_description
1 polymer ?
#
loop_
_entity_poly.entity_id
_entity_poly.type
_entity_poly.pdbx_seq_one_letter_code
_entity_poly.pdbx_strand_id
1 'polypeptide(L)'
;MTATHPARPLAAGRLPRVPFPVVDEVDRHCAQEAEPSTIHIEVHLPGRLEEDRLRAAFAASLARHPRALMRERPRGPFARRYEWE
;
A
#
# COMPACT_ATOMS: atom_id res chain seq x y z
N MET A 1 -2.77 14.60 -16.49
CA MET A 1 -1.44 14.01 -16.76
C MET A 1 -1.44 12.60 -16.19
N THR A 2 -1.67 11.60 -17.03
CA THR A 2 -1.75 10.19 -16.63
C THR A 2 -0.36 9.56 -16.73
N ALA A 3 0.27 9.28 -15.58
CA ALA A 3 1.50 8.52 -15.53
C ALA A 3 1.16 7.02 -15.59
N THR A 4 1.17 6.45 -16.79
CA THR A 4 1.10 4.99 -16.99
C THR A 4 2.49 4.41 -16.74
N HIS A 5 2.68 3.78 -15.58
CA HIS A 5 3.88 2.97 -15.31
C HIS A 5 3.57 1.49 -15.61
N PRO A 6 4.34 0.81 -16.47
CA PRO A 6 4.14 -0.61 -16.71
C PRO A 6 4.54 -1.42 -15.47
N ALA A 7 3.65 -2.31 -15.01
CA ALA A 7 3.96 -3.24 -13.93
C ALA A 7 4.97 -4.29 -14.42
N ARG A 8 6.22 -4.21 -13.95
CA ARG A 8 7.23 -5.24 -14.16
C ARG A 8 6.95 -6.43 -13.21
N PRO A 9 7.01 -7.69 -13.69
CA PRO A 9 6.80 -8.84 -12.81
C PRO A 9 7.88 -8.90 -11.73
N LEU A 10 7.43 -9.09 -10.50
CA LEU A 10 8.24 -9.14 -9.30
C LEU A 10 9.00 -10.47 -9.20
N ALA A 11 10.32 -10.42 -9.28
CA ALA A 11 11.16 -11.56 -8.92
C ALA A 11 11.00 -11.84 -7.42
N ALA A 12 10.74 -13.11 -7.06
CA ALA A 12 10.60 -13.54 -5.68
C ALA A 12 11.90 -13.24 -4.91
N GLY A 13 11.85 -12.35 -3.92
CA GLY A 13 12.96 -12.12 -2.99
C GLY A 13 13.01 -10.76 -2.29
N ARG A 14 12.46 -9.68 -2.88
CA ARG A 14 12.27 -8.39 -2.21
C ARG A 14 11.26 -7.57 -3.01
N LEU A 15 10.28 -6.96 -2.35
CA LEU A 15 9.39 -6.02 -3.04
C LEU A 15 10.25 -4.91 -3.69
N PRO A 16 9.86 -4.42 -4.87
CA PRO A 16 10.68 -3.45 -5.58
C PRO A 16 10.59 -2.13 -4.83
N ARG A 17 11.67 -1.35 -4.82
CA ARG A 17 11.57 0.02 -4.34
C ARG A 17 10.69 0.80 -5.30
N VAL A 18 9.60 1.34 -4.79
CA VAL A 18 8.67 2.16 -5.57
C VAL A 18 8.73 3.58 -5.01
N PRO A 19 9.15 4.58 -5.79
CA PRO A 19 9.09 5.97 -5.35
C PRO A 19 7.67 6.35 -4.92
N PHE A 20 7.53 7.18 -3.91
CA PHE A 20 6.22 7.72 -3.55
C PHE A 20 5.62 8.45 -4.77
N PRO A 21 4.38 8.16 -5.16
CA PRO A 21 3.63 9.06 -6.01
C PRO A 21 3.40 10.39 -5.29
N VAL A 22 3.09 11.45 -6.05
CA VAL A 22 2.88 12.81 -5.52
C VAL A 22 1.88 12.84 -4.38
N VAL A 23 0.80 12.06 -4.45
CA VAL A 23 -0.21 12.00 -3.39
C VAL A 23 0.36 11.49 -2.07
N ASP A 24 1.21 10.48 -2.10
CA ASP A 24 1.83 9.91 -0.90
C ASP A 24 2.90 10.87 -0.34
N GLU A 25 3.62 11.60 -1.19
CA GLU A 25 4.56 12.64 -0.73
C GLU A 25 3.81 13.77 -0.02
N VAL A 26 2.71 14.24 -0.59
CA VAL A 26 1.87 15.30 0.02
C VAL A 26 1.29 14.81 1.34
N ASP A 27 0.71 13.61 1.37
CA ASP A 27 0.15 13.00 2.59
C ASP A 27 1.21 12.91 3.69
N ARG A 28 2.42 12.44 3.34
CA ARG A 28 3.53 12.34 4.29
C ARG A 28 4.00 13.69 4.82
N HIS A 29 3.96 14.73 4.01
CA HIS A 29 4.32 16.11 4.40
C HIS A 29 3.25 16.78 5.28
N CYS A 30 1.99 16.39 5.12
CA CYS A 30 0.87 16.88 5.93
C CYS A 30 0.59 16.01 7.17
N ALA A 31 1.25 14.86 7.31
CA ALA A 31 1.00 13.90 8.38
C ALA A 31 1.14 14.53 9.78
N GLN A 32 0.10 14.39 10.58
CA GLN A 32 0.04 14.82 11.98
C GLN A 32 -0.38 13.65 12.85
N GLU A 33 0.32 13.41 13.97
CA GLU A 33 0.01 12.27 14.85
C GLU A 33 -1.41 12.35 15.45
N ALA A 34 -1.89 13.57 15.69
CA ALA A 34 -3.25 13.79 16.20
C ALA A 34 -4.34 13.57 15.14
N GLU A 35 -3.99 13.62 13.86
CA GLU A 35 -4.92 13.54 12.72
C GLU A 35 -4.36 12.57 11.67
N PRO A 36 -4.48 11.25 11.92
CA PRO A 36 -3.95 10.25 10.99
C PRO A 36 -4.78 10.23 9.69
N SER A 37 -4.09 10.20 8.55
CA SER A 37 -4.69 10.09 7.20
C SER A 37 -5.18 8.67 6.86
N THR A 38 -5.74 7.96 7.85
CA THR A 38 -6.22 6.58 7.67
C THR A 38 -7.57 6.60 6.96
N ILE A 39 -7.65 5.94 5.81
CA ILE A 39 -8.91 5.73 5.10
C ILE A 39 -9.61 4.50 5.67
N HIS A 40 -10.78 4.68 6.28
CA HIS A 40 -11.66 3.59 6.69
C HIS A 40 -12.66 3.27 5.58
N ILE A 41 -12.78 2.00 5.24
CA ILE A 41 -13.69 1.52 4.19
C ILE A 41 -14.62 0.48 4.78
N GLU A 42 -15.92 0.74 4.69
CA GLU A 42 -16.96 -0.20 5.11
C GLU A 42 -17.64 -0.81 3.89
N VAL A 43 -17.71 -2.14 3.90
CA VAL A 43 -18.34 -2.90 2.81
C VAL A 43 -19.42 -3.80 3.39
N HIS A 44 -20.64 -3.63 2.90
CA HIS A 44 -21.76 -4.48 3.25
C HIS A 44 -21.81 -5.67 2.29
N LEU A 45 -21.74 -6.88 2.85
CA LEU A 45 -21.83 -8.12 2.10
C LEU A 45 -23.18 -8.79 2.36
N PRO A 46 -23.87 -9.30 1.33
CA PRO A 46 -25.11 -10.03 1.53
C PRO A 46 -24.82 -11.40 2.16
N GLY A 47 -25.75 -11.86 3.01
CA GLY A 47 -25.70 -13.19 3.61
C GLY A 47 -24.77 -13.31 4.82
N ARG A 48 -24.48 -14.55 5.22
CA ARG A 48 -23.62 -14.84 6.37
C ARG A 48 -22.16 -14.85 5.94
N LEU A 49 -21.33 -14.17 6.72
CA LEU A 49 -19.88 -14.15 6.53
C LEU A 49 -19.25 -15.36 7.25
N GLU A 50 -18.52 -16.18 6.49
CA GLU A 50 -17.72 -17.28 7.03
C GLU A 50 -16.27 -16.80 7.17
N GLU A 51 -15.76 -16.74 8.41
CA GLU A 51 -14.47 -16.11 8.73
C GLU A 51 -13.31 -16.72 7.94
N ASP A 52 -13.20 -18.06 7.91
CA ASP A 52 -12.09 -18.74 7.23
C ASP A 52 -12.09 -18.47 5.73
N ARG A 53 -13.29 -18.41 5.13
CA ARG A 53 -13.44 -18.07 3.71
C ARG A 53 -13.05 -16.62 3.44
N LEU A 54 -13.42 -15.70 4.33
CA LEU A 54 -13.03 -14.29 4.22
C LEU A 54 -11.50 -14.15 4.32
N ARG A 55 -10.89 -14.78 5.34
CA ARG A 55 -9.44 -14.77 5.56
C ARG A 55 -8.69 -15.32 4.35
N ALA A 56 -9.12 -16.44 3.79
CA ALA A 56 -8.53 -17.03 2.60
C ALA A 56 -8.65 -16.11 1.37
N ALA A 57 -9.81 -15.46 1.19
CA ALA A 57 -10.03 -14.53 0.09
C ALA A 57 -9.12 -13.29 0.20
N PHE A 58 -8.95 -12.72 1.38
CA PHE A 58 -8.01 -11.62 1.61
C PHE A 58 -6.57 -12.05 1.38
N ALA A 59 -6.15 -13.21 1.88
CA ALA A 59 -4.80 -13.73 1.64
C ALA A 59 -4.51 -13.90 0.14
N ALA A 60 -5.45 -14.49 -0.61
CA ALA A 60 -5.34 -14.64 -2.06
C ALA A 60 -5.31 -13.28 -2.79
N SER A 61 -6.10 -12.32 -2.33
CA SER A 61 -6.13 -10.96 -2.90
C SER A 61 -4.82 -10.21 -2.67
N LEU A 62 -4.27 -10.30 -1.46
CA LEU A 62 -2.98 -9.68 -1.12
C LEU A 62 -1.81 -10.33 -1.87
N ALA A 63 -1.86 -11.65 -2.09
CA ALA A 63 -0.89 -12.35 -2.94
C ALA A 63 -0.96 -11.88 -4.40
N ARG A 64 -2.16 -11.60 -4.92
CA ARG A 64 -2.37 -11.04 -6.27
C ARG A 64 -1.97 -9.57 -6.36
N HIS A 65 -2.06 -8.82 -5.26
CA HIS A 65 -1.84 -7.38 -5.19
C HIS A 65 -0.75 -7.03 -4.16
N PRO A 66 0.52 -7.43 -4.37
CA PRO A 66 1.59 -7.28 -3.39
C PRO A 66 1.90 -5.81 -3.02
N ARG A 67 1.53 -4.84 -3.87
CA ARG A 67 1.66 -3.41 -3.57
C ARG A 67 0.85 -2.98 -2.34
N ALA A 68 -0.23 -3.69 -2.00
CA ALA A 68 -1.01 -3.42 -0.80
C ALA A 68 -0.28 -3.78 0.51
N LEU A 69 0.84 -4.51 0.42
CA LEU A 69 1.65 -4.93 1.57
C LEU A 69 2.88 -4.04 1.80
N MET A 70 3.13 -3.05 0.95
CA MET A 70 4.31 -2.19 1.05
C MET A 70 4.23 -1.25 2.25
N ARG A 71 5.37 -0.85 2.78
CA ARG A 71 5.50 0.11 3.89
C ARG A 71 6.48 1.22 3.52
N GLU A 72 6.37 2.38 4.18
CA GLU A 72 7.37 3.44 4.02
C GLU A 72 8.72 2.87 4.43
N ARG A 73 9.69 2.95 3.52
CA ARG A 73 11.03 2.48 3.76
C ARG A 73 11.74 3.42 4.76
N PRO A 74 12.41 2.89 5.81
CA PRO A 74 13.24 3.70 6.68
C PRO A 74 14.33 4.44 5.91
N ARG A 75 14.52 5.72 6.22
CA ARG A 75 15.43 6.61 5.50
C ARG A 75 16.40 7.35 6.42
N GLY A 76 17.59 7.62 5.90
CA GLY A 76 18.60 8.43 6.58
C GLY A 76 18.23 9.92 6.60
N PRO A 77 18.90 10.73 7.43
CA PRO A 77 18.58 12.14 7.64
C PRO A 77 18.71 13.01 6.38
N PHE A 78 19.51 12.58 5.40
CA PHE A 78 19.74 13.32 4.15
C PHE A 78 18.97 12.77 2.94
N ALA A 79 18.06 11.82 3.15
CA ALA A 79 17.25 11.28 2.08
C ALA A 79 16.28 12.36 1.54
N ARG A 80 16.30 12.57 0.22
CA ARG A 80 15.51 13.61 -0.46
C ARG A 80 14.19 13.11 -1.05
N ARG A 81 13.93 11.80 -1.00
CA ARG A 81 12.76 11.15 -1.59
C ARG A 81 12.26 10.05 -0.67
N TYR A 82 10.97 9.77 -0.79
CA TYR A 82 10.30 8.69 -0.08
C TYR A 82 10.11 7.48 -1.01
N GLU A 83 10.23 6.30 -0.44
CA GLU A 83 10.11 5.04 -1.17
C GLU A 83 9.26 4.06 -0.37
N TRP A 84 8.43 3.31 -1.08
CA TRP A 84 7.78 2.11 -0.60
C TRP A 84 8.73 0.91 -0.75
N GLU A 85 8.79 0.04 0.27
CA GLU A 85 9.45 -1.28 0.24
C GLU A 85 8.60 -2.33 0.97
#